data_AF-A0A382VNM1-F1
#
_entry.id   AF-A0A382VNM1-F1
#
_cell.length_a   1.000
_cell.length_b   1.000
_cell.length_c   1.000
_cell.angle_alpha   90.00
_cell.angle_beta   90.00
_cell.angle_gamma   90.00
#
_symmetry.space_group_name_H-M   'P 1'
#
loop_
_entity.id
_entity.type
_entity.pdbx_description
1 polymer ?
#
loop_
_entity_poly.entity_id
_entity_poly.type
_entity_poly.pdbx_seq_one_letter_code
_entity_poly.pdbx_strand_id
1 'polypeptide(L)' 'MAKQIAYDENARHKILSGINQLADTVKITLGPKGRNVVIDKKFGSPTITKDGVTVAKEIELEDPFENMGAQMVKEVAS' A
#
# COMPACT_ATOMS: atom_id res chain seq x y z
N MET A 1 -7.48 -2.31 -23.98
CA MET A 1 -6.07 -1.89 -23.83
C MET A 1 -5.16 -3.10 -24.03
N ALA A 2 -4.00 -2.91 -24.63
CA ALA A 2 -3.00 -3.98 -24.76
C ALA A 2 -2.37 -4.30 -23.39
N LYS A 3 -2.03 -5.56 -23.14
CA LYS A 3 -1.36 -5.97 -21.90
C LYS A 3 0.10 -5.51 -21.94
N GLN A 4 0.56 -4.89 -20.85
CA GLN A 4 1.99 -4.66 -20.63
C GLN A 4 2.61 -5.92 -20.04
N ILE A 5 3.76 -6.32 -20.56
CA ILE A 5 4.49 -7.49 -20.08
C ILE A 5 5.90 -7.03 -19.70
N ALA A 6 6.29 -7.28 -18.45
CA ALA A 6 7.60 -6.96 -17.92
C ALA A 6 8.24 -8.22 -17.35
N TYR A 7 9.58 -8.29 -17.43
CA TYR A 7 10.36 -9.44 -17.02
C TYR A 7 11.54 -9.03 -16.12
N ASP A 8 12.22 -10.05 -15.60
CA ASP A 8 13.50 -9.95 -14.90
C ASP A 8 13.49 -8.95 -13.74
N GLU A 9 14.61 -8.25 -13.58
CA GLU A 9 14.87 -7.37 -12.45
C GLU A 9 13.96 -6.15 -12.44
N ASN A 10 13.64 -5.59 -13.60
CA ASN A 10 12.76 -4.43 -13.71
C ASN A 10 11.36 -4.73 -13.17
N ALA A 11 10.81 -5.90 -13.47
CA ALA A 11 9.53 -6.32 -12.92
C ALA A 11 9.60 -6.51 -11.41
N ARG A 12 10.67 -7.16 -10.91
CA ARG A 12 10.88 -7.37 -9.47
C ARG A 12 11.05 -6.06 -8.69
N HIS A 13 11.79 -5.10 -9.23
CA HIS A 13 12.00 -3.79 -8.60
C HIS A 13 10.71 -3.00 -8.46
N LYS A 14 9.86 -2.99 -9.50
CA LYS A 14 8.54 -2.35 -9.40
C LYS A 14 7.64 -3.02 -8.35
N ILE A 15 7.57 -4.35 -8.37
CA ILE A 15 6.80 -5.08 -7.37
C ILE A 15 7.31 -4.78 -5.95
N LEU A 16 8.64 -4.80 -5.75
CA LEU A 16 9.27 -4.49 -4.47
C LEU A 16 8.99 -3.06 -4.02
N SER A 17 9.03 -2.08 -4.93
CA SER A 17 8.67 -0.69 -4.67
C SER A 17 7.26 -0.59 -4.09
N GLY A 18 6.29 -1.24 -4.73
CA GLY A 18 4.90 -1.25 -4.25
C GLY A 18 4.71 -1.94 -2.90
N ILE A 19 5.41 -3.05 -2.67
CA ILE A 19 5.43 -3.72 -1.37
C ILE A 19 5.98 -2.79 -0.29
N ASN A 20 7.09 -2.10 -0.56
CA ASN A 20 7.71 -1.20 0.40
C ASN A 20 6.81 0.00 0.71
N GLN A 21 6.15 0.60 -0.29
CA GLN A 21 5.21 1.69 -0.06
C GLN A 21 4.07 1.28 0.88
N LEU A 22 3.52 0.07 0.71
CA LEU A 22 2.50 -0.45 1.61
C LEU A 22 3.05 -0.72 3.01
N ALA A 23 4.16 -1.47 3.10
CA ALA A 23 4.76 -1.87 4.37
C ALA A 23 5.25 -0.67 5.19
N ASP A 24 5.86 0.33 4.55
CA ASP A 24 6.37 1.53 5.20
C ASP A 24 5.24 2.39 5.78
N THR A 25 4.09 2.40 5.12
CA THR A 25 2.92 3.14 5.60
C THR A 25 2.21 2.40 6.74
N VAL A 26 2.12 1.07 6.69
CA VAL A 26 1.44 0.27 7.72
C VAL A 26 2.32 0.11 8.98
N LYS A 27 3.64 -0.08 8.82
CA LYS A 27 4.54 -0.40 9.96
C LYS A 27 4.56 0.69 11.03
N ILE A 28 4.30 1.96 10.68
CA ILE A 28 4.32 3.05 11.66
C ILE A 28 3.18 2.96 12.67
N THR A 29 2.12 2.20 12.36
CA THR A 29 0.97 2.03 13.25
C THR A 29 1.14 0.88 14.24
N LEU A 30 2.22 0.11 14.13
CA LEU A 30 2.43 -1.11 14.91
C LEU A 30 2.74 -0.84 16.40
N GLY A 31 2.08 -1.61 17.26
CA GLY A 31 2.36 -1.67 18.69
C GLY A 31 1.74 -0.53 19.52
N PRO A 32 1.93 -0.55 20.85
CA PRO A 32 1.29 0.40 21.76
C PRO A 32 1.75 1.86 21.55
N LYS A 33 2.90 2.06 20.89
CA LYS A 33 3.46 3.37 20.53
C LYS A 33 3.32 3.69 19.04
N GLY A 34 2.42 3.01 18.33
CA GLY A 34 2.11 3.29 16.93
C GLY A 34 1.71 4.74 16.71
N ARG A 35 2.11 5.29 15.57
CA ARG A 35 1.80 6.65 15.10
C ARG A 35 0.51 6.66 14.30
N ASN A 36 -0.07 7.85 14.19
CA ASN A 36 -1.27 8.05 13.40
C ASN A 36 -0.93 8.13 11.91
N VAL A 37 -1.76 7.52 11.10
CA VAL A 37 -1.85 7.76 9.65
C VAL A 37 -3.08 8.63 9.40
N VAL A 38 -2.94 9.59 8.49
CA VAL A 38 -4.01 10.48 8.05
C VAL A 38 -4.43 10.06 6.66
N ILE A 39 -5.71 9.76 6.50
CA ILE A 39 -6.31 9.28 5.25
C ILE A 39 -7.28 10.35 4.76
N ASP A 40 -7.06 10.81 3.53
CA ASP A 40 -7.94 11.77 2.90
C ASP A 40 -9.31 11.13 2.56
N LYS A 41 -10.36 11.94 2.58
CA LYS A 41 -11.72 11.52 2.24
C LYS A 41 -12.27 12.46 1.19
N LYS A 42 -12.93 11.89 0.17
CA LYS A 42 -13.59 12.66 -0.90
C LYS A 42 -14.60 13.70 -0.37
N PHE A 43 -15.19 13.46 0.81
CA PHE A 43 -16.11 14.37 1.47
C PHE A 43 -15.90 14.36 2.98
N GLY A 44 -16.03 15.52 3.63
CA GLY A 44 -15.92 15.66 5.08
C GLY A 44 -14.49 15.86 5.58
N SER A 45 -14.23 15.45 6.83
CA SER A 45 -12.91 15.54 7.46
C SER A 45 -12.05 14.30 7.19
N PRO A 46 -10.72 14.44 7.19
CA PRO A 46 -9.80 13.31 7.03
C PRO A 46 -9.93 12.32 8.19
N THR A 47 -9.60 11.06 7.93
CA THR A 47 -9.60 10.00 8.96
C THR A 47 -8.23 9.87 9.56
N ILE A 48 -8.15 9.96 10.89
CA ILE A 48 -6.90 9.75 11.64
C ILE A 48 -7.00 8.38 12.31
N THR A 49 -6.11 7.45 11.97
CA THR A 49 -6.17 6.08 12.49
C THR A 49 -4.79 5.52 12.84
N LYS A 50 -4.78 4.54 13.75
CA LYS A 50 -3.63 3.65 14.04
C LYS A 50 -3.92 2.20 13.64
N ASP A 51 -5.04 1.95 13.00
CA ASP A 51 -5.38 0.62 12.52
C ASP A 51 -4.68 0.35 11.18
N GLY A 52 -3.71 -0.56 11.20
CA GLY A 52 -2.96 -0.97 10.00
C GLY A 52 -3.84 -1.61 8.92
N VAL A 53 -4.94 -2.28 9.30
CA VAL A 53 -5.86 -2.90 8.34
C VAL A 53 -6.63 -1.84 7.55
N THR A 54 -7.13 -0.81 8.24
CA THR A 54 -7.76 0.34 7.58
C THR A 54 -6.78 1.06 6.65
N VAL A 55 -5.53 1.27 7.09
CA VAL A 55 -4.50 1.91 6.27
C VAL A 55 -4.19 1.10 5.01
N ALA A 56 -4.02 -0.22 5.13
CA ALA A 56 -3.73 -1.11 4.01
C ALA A 56 -4.83 -1.11 2.93
N LYS A 57 -6.10 -0.92 3.33
CA LYS A 57 -7.25 -0.89 2.40
C LYS A 57 -7.27 0.35 1.50
N GLU A 58 -6.72 1.46 1.97
CA GLU A 58 -6.74 2.75 1.26
C GLU A 58 -5.52 2.94 0.35
N ILE A 59 -4.58 2.00 0.34
CA ILE A 59 -3.38 2.05 -0.51
C ILE A 59 -3.70 1.50 -1.89
N GLU A 60 -3.64 2.39 -2.88
CA GLU A 60 -3.73 2.12 -4.31
C GLU A 60 -2.66 2.95 -5.02
N LEU A 61 -1.82 2.29 -5.83
CA LEU A 61 -0.68 2.92 -6.49
C LEU A 61 -0.97 3.15 -7.98
N GLU A 62 -0.44 4.24 -8.54
CA GLU A 62 -0.67 4.61 -9.94
C GLU A 62 0.00 3.65 -10.92
N ASP A 63 1.24 3.19 -10.62
CA ASP A 63 1.93 2.21 -11.47
C ASP A 63 1.31 0.82 -11.26
N PRO A 64 0.84 0.15 -12.33
CA PRO A 64 0.16 -1.15 -12.20
C PRO A 64 1.04 -2.27 -11.60
N PHE A 65 2.35 -2.25 -11.84
CA PHE A 65 3.26 -3.28 -11.32
C PHE A 65 3.56 -3.04 -9.84
N GLU A 66 3.71 -1.78 -9.42
CA GLU A 66 3.81 -1.43 -8.01
C GLU A 66 2.51 -1.78 -7.28
N ASN A 67 1.36 -1.37 -7.84
CA ASN A 67 0.06 -1.67 -7.24
C ASN A 67 -0.15 -3.18 -7.10
N MET A 68 0.23 -3.97 -8.11
CA MET A 68 0.19 -5.43 -8.01
C MET A 68 1.02 -5.95 -6.82
N GLY A 69 2.21 -5.38 -6.57
CA GLY A 69 3.02 -5.67 -5.39
C GLY A 69 2.31 -5.36 -4.07
N ALA A 70 1.75 -4.16 -3.96
CA ALA A 70 0.99 -3.74 -2.79
C ALA A 70 -0.24 -4.64 -2.54
N GLN A 71 -1.00 -4.97 -3.59
CA GLN A 71 -2.18 -5.83 -3.50
C GLN A 71 -1.83 -7.27 -3.08
N MET A 72 -0.72 -7.83 -3.56
CA MET A 72 -0.28 -9.18 -3.17
C MET A 72 -0.07 -9.30 -1.66
N VAL A 73 0.61 -8.32 -1.06
CA VAL A 73 0.89 -8.34 0.39
C VAL A 73 -0.36 -8.01 1.21
N LYS A 74 -1.22 -7.13 0.70
CA LYS A 74 -2.53 -6.83 1.30
C LYS A 74 -3.38 -8.11 1.43
N GLU A 75 -3.41 -8.94 0.39
CA GLU A 75 -4.17 -10.20 0.38
C GLU A 75 -3.63 -11.22 1.39
N VAL A 76 -2.31 -11.33 1.51
CA VAL A 76 -1.67 -12.24 2.49
C VAL A 76 -1.93 -11.79 3.94
N ALA A 77 -2.06 -10.48 4.16
CA ALA A 77 -2.28 -9.90 5.49
C ALA A 77 -3.77 -9.86 5.92
N SER A 78 -4.71 -10.20 5.01
CA SER A 78 -6.16 -10.17 5.23
C SER A 78 -6.68 -11.52 5.70
#